data_AF-A0A946BWP8-F1
#
_entry.id   AF-A0A946BWP8-F1
#
_cell.length_a   1.000
_cell.length_b   1.000
_cell.length_c   1.000
_cell.angle_alpha   90.00
_cell.angle_beta   90.00
_cell.angle_gamma   90.00
#
_symmetry.space_group_name_H-M   'P 1'
#
loop_
_entity.id
_entity.type
_entity.pdbx_description
1 polymer ?
#
loop_
_entity_poly.entity_id
_entity_poly.type
_entity_poly.pdbx_seq_one_letter_code
_entity_poly.pdbx_strand_id
1 'polypeptide(L)'
;MPITTSEPGTSLDSSSFLCAAGLLVAALLSGCAAQIKEKAPQVTSSDHTWLVHCETAESHRPSDKTVNKGVSKPRWLVALDSVGAPIQLQGNLEDGFLTLQEGQPSEEDLRLGCVAAAQISTHQHHNEVARILAFREKEWVNVAIAFPDAANEGQVERLVIFGDSLSDTGNLKSRLRVFPASPYWIGRFSNGPMWPDYIDAMRKLSVQNHAVGGASVSGKDTMPKSNLMERLQDGGQFFVSGTTAAQITSFEEGFLLDGKLASPDDTAAILWAGANDYISKEPFTGAIETLLDRPQSQEGYPAVVQLVIARAEEQLRKLLEVGFDKILVGNLPDLGLSPIIVENSSYGVEANLSEDQRRSLLSLRLAELTDYHNEQLAMMVERLVREHADATIVLFDAHTLFDEVLGDTSRHHSALIAAAEFDPAQNARKIESDMHSVVAQERCYRGSYLGSRDPTDICTNSNRAIFWDVVHPTTYVHCWIAFAINQQLTSLRWASETLAISDVGRWCSGVADVVAGHEELRVLRFTTWENALAPLPQGGAL
;
A
#
# COMPACT_ATOMS: atom_id res chain seq x y z
N MET A 1 34.64 -19.26 58.43
CA MET A 1 33.65 -18.19 58.75
C MET A 1 34.35 -16.85 58.61
N PRO A 2 33.76 -15.80 58.02
CA PRO A 2 32.57 -15.72 57.14
C PRO A 2 32.94 -15.32 55.68
N ILE A 3 32.25 -15.88 54.68
CA ILE A 3 31.25 -15.24 53.78
C ILE A 3 31.81 -14.07 52.94
N THR A 4 32.06 -14.35 51.66
CA THR A 4 32.04 -13.36 50.56
C THR A 4 31.20 -13.91 49.42
N THR A 5 30.21 -13.12 49.02
CA THR A 5 29.21 -13.38 47.97
C THR A 5 29.78 -12.98 46.61
N SER A 6 29.71 -13.86 45.61
CA SER A 6 29.96 -13.57 44.20
C SER A 6 28.64 -13.63 43.42
N GLU A 7 28.33 -12.57 42.68
CA GLU A 7 27.30 -12.54 41.63
C GLU A 7 27.62 -13.53 40.50
N PRO A 8 26.60 -13.94 39.73
CA PRO A 8 26.81 -14.15 38.30
C PRO A 8 25.83 -13.34 37.46
N GLY A 9 26.38 -12.74 36.40
CA GLY A 9 25.68 -11.94 35.41
C GLY A 9 24.63 -12.72 34.61
N THR A 10 23.61 -12.00 34.18
CA THR A 10 22.53 -12.47 33.32
C THR A 10 22.91 -12.33 31.85
N SER A 11 23.16 -13.46 31.19
CA SER A 11 23.04 -13.58 29.73
C SER A 11 21.56 -13.60 29.38
N LEU A 12 21.08 -12.59 28.65
CA LEU A 12 19.72 -12.57 28.10
C LEU A 12 19.61 -13.57 26.96
N ASP A 13 18.72 -14.53 27.17
CA ASP A 13 18.58 -15.77 26.43
C ASP A 13 17.73 -15.58 25.17
N SER A 14 18.30 -15.89 24.00
CA SER A 14 17.70 -15.82 22.65
C SER A 14 16.57 -16.86 22.42
N SER A 15 16.18 -17.59 23.46
CA SER A 15 15.23 -18.69 23.44
C SER A 15 13.75 -18.25 23.49
N SER A 16 13.47 -17.04 23.95
CA SER A 16 12.10 -16.53 24.13
C SER A 16 11.48 -15.94 22.85
N PHE A 17 12.28 -15.53 21.86
CA PHE A 17 11.80 -15.09 20.55
C PHE A 17 11.35 -16.25 19.64
N LEU A 18 12.04 -17.40 19.73
CA LEU A 18 11.72 -18.60 18.94
C LEU A 18 10.41 -19.27 19.40
N CYS A 19 10.09 -19.20 20.70
CA CYS A 19 8.90 -19.84 21.26
C CYS A 19 7.60 -19.11 20.86
N ALA A 20 7.62 -17.77 20.80
CA ALA A 20 6.47 -16.97 20.36
C ALA A 20 6.21 -17.11 18.85
N ALA A 21 7.27 -17.21 18.03
CA ALA A 21 7.16 -17.50 16.61
C ALA A 21 6.64 -18.93 16.35
N GLY A 22 7.11 -19.92 17.13
CA GLY A 22 6.66 -21.30 17.03
C GLY A 22 5.18 -21.51 17.39
N LEU A 23 4.65 -20.76 18.36
CA LEU A 23 3.24 -20.85 18.76
C LEU A 23 2.27 -20.26 17.72
N LEU A 24 2.65 -19.18 17.01
CA LEU A 24 1.85 -18.65 15.90
C LEU A 24 1.86 -19.60 14.69
N VAL A 25 3.00 -20.22 14.39
CA VAL A 25 3.13 -21.19 13.30
C VAL A 25 2.37 -22.48 13.60
N ALA A 26 2.34 -22.93 14.86
CA ALA A 26 1.57 -24.11 15.26
C ALA A 26 0.05 -23.91 15.14
N ALA A 27 -0.46 -22.70 15.42
CA ALA A 27 -1.88 -22.37 15.23
C ALA A 27 -2.30 -22.34 13.74
N LEU A 28 -1.34 -22.10 12.83
CA LEU A 28 -1.55 -22.12 11.37
C LEU A 28 -1.50 -23.55 10.78
N LEU A 29 -1.00 -24.54 11.52
CA LEU A 29 -0.92 -25.95 11.10
C LEU A 29 -2.18 -26.77 11.40
N SER A 30 -3.00 -26.33 12.35
CA SER A 30 -4.38 -26.83 12.48
C SER A 30 -5.23 -26.14 11.43
N GLY A 31 -5.80 -26.89 10.48
CA GLY A 31 -6.51 -26.40 9.29
C GLY A 31 -7.71 -25.44 9.46
N CYS A 32 -7.88 -24.80 10.61
CA CYS A 32 -8.59 -23.55 10.75
C CYS A 32 -7.62 -22.41 10.36
N ALA A 33 -7.67 -21.96 9.11
CA ALA A 33 -7.09 -20.66 8.78
C ALA A 33 -7.84 -19.61 9.62
N ALA A 34 -7.29 -19.24 10.77
CA ALA A 34 -7.78 -18.12 11.53
C ALA A 34 -7.54 -16.88 10.66
N GLN A 35 -8.55 -16.48 9.89
CA GLN A 35 -8.58 -15.14 9.33
C GLN A 35 -8.52 -14.21 10.53
N ILE A 36 -7.39 -13.51 10.69
CA ILE A 36 -7.27 -12.47 11.70
C ILE A 36 -8.20 -11.35 11.21
N LYS A 37 -9.45 -11.37 11.68
CA LYS A 37 -10.44 -10.33 11.38
C LYS A 37 -9.86 -9.00 11.86
N GLU A 38 -9.96 -8.00 11.01
CA GLU A 38 -9.55 -6.65 11.37
C GLU A 38 -10.33 -6.19 12.60
N LYS A 39 -9.63 -5.55 13.54
CA LYS A 39 -10.27 -5.06 14.76
C LYS A 39 -11.04 -3.79 14.43
N ALA A 40 -12.35 -3.82 14.62
CA ALA A 40 -13.22 -2.67 14.43
C ALA A 40 -13.64 -2.05 15.78
N PRO A 41 -13.96 -0.75 15.82
CA PRO A 41 -14.41 -0.09 17.05
C PRO A 41 -15.80 -0.58 17.46
N GLN A 42 -16.09 -0.55 18.76
CA GLN A 42 -17.46 -0.71 19.25
C GLN A 42 -18.28 0.52 18.92
N VAL A 43 -19.43 0.29 18.29
CA VAL A 43 -20.43 1.30 17.94
C VAL A 43 -20.92 2.04 19.20
N THR A 44 -21.32 1.28 20.22
CA THR A 44 -21.77 1.79 21.51
C THR A 44 -20.65 1.63 22.54
N SER A 45 -19.78 2.62 22.60
CA SER A 45 -18.75 2.68 23.65
C SER A 45 -19.21 3.53 24.82
N SER A 46 -18.90 3.11 26.04
CA SER A 46 -19.07 3.95 27.24
C SER A 46 -17.99 5.04 27.35
N ASP A 47 -17.01 5.02 26.44
CA ASP A 47 -15.92 5.98 26.34
C ASP A 47 -16.01 6.72 25.00
N HIS A 48 -16.49 7.95 25.05
CA HIS A 48 -16.60 8.84 23.89
C HIS A 48 -15.30 9.60 23.60
N THR A 49 -14.26 9.37 24.41
CA THR A 49 -13.00 10.09 24.29
C THR A 49 -12.04 9.33 23.39
N TRP A 50 -11.48 10.03 22.42
CA TRP A 50 -10.45 9.52 21.54
C TRP A 50 -9.14 10.26 21.80
N LEU A 51 -8.03 9.56 21.74
CA LEU A 51 -6.70 10.19 21.68
C LEU A 51 -6.29 10.38 20.24
N VAL A 52 -5.33 11.25 20.02
CA VAL A 52 -4.73 11.45 18.69
C VAL A 52 -3.44 10.63 18.61
N HIS A 53 -3.43 9.66 17.73
CA HIS A 53 -2.33 8.74 17.51
C HIS A 53 -1.54 9.14 16.26
N CYS A 54 -0.25 9.39 16.45
CA CYS A 54 0.70 9.75 15.41
C CYS A 54 1.59 8.54 15.11
N GLU A 55 1.43 7.91 13.94
CA GLU A 55 2.34 6.86 13.50
C GLU A 55 3.67 7.51 13.15
N THR A 56 4.75 7.05 13.79
CA THR A 56 6.08 7.60 13.55
C THR A 56 7.02 6.61 12.89
N ALA A 57 7.87 7.15 12.01
CA ALA A 57 8.99 6.43 11.43
C ALA A 57 10.32 6.90 12.05
N GLU A 58 11.30 6.01 12.09
CA GLU A 58 12.67 6.42 12.40
C GLU A 58 13.25 7.17 11.19
N SER A 59 13.71 8.41 11.41
CA SER A 59 14.11 9.37 10.35
C SER A 59 15.31 8.96 9.51
N HIS A 60 16.10 8.00 9.97
CA HIS A 60 17.27 7.54 9.24
C HIS A 60 16.76 6.46 8.30
N ARG A 61 16.59 6.74 7.02
CA ARG A 61 16.17 5.70 6.08
C ARG A 61 17.41 4.99 5.51
N PRO A 62 17.22 3.87 4.80
CA PRO A 62 18.31 3.17 4.14
C PRO A 62 18.84 3.90 2.90
N SER A 63 20.14 4.21 2.84
CA SER A 63 20.86 4.64 1.63
C SER A 63 21.68 3.50 1.04
N ASP A 64 22.22 3.78 -0.15
CA ASP A 64 23.42 3.15 -0.73
C ASP A 64 24.67 3.17 0.20
N LYS A 65 24.62 3.84 1.36
CA LYS A 65 25.74 3.98 2.33
C LYS A 65 25.45 3.42 3.72
N THR A 66 24.20 3.50 4.22
CA THR A 66 23.80 2.96 5.53
C THR A 66 22.35 2.49 5.52
N VAL A 67 22.07 1.24 5.91
CA VAL A 67 20.68 0.74 6.09
C VAL A 67 20.24 0.94 7.52
N ASN A 68 19.11 1.63 7.72
CA ASN A 68 18.49 1.66 9.03
C ASN A 68 17.94 0.28 9.40
N LYS A 69 17.96 -0.03 10.69
CA LYS A 69 17.21 -1.12 11.31
C LYS A 69 15.70 -1.03 11.03
N GLY A 70 15.21 0.18 10.71
CA GLY A 70 13.80 0.49 10.47
C GLY A 70 12.95 0.19 11.69
N VAL A 71 11.64 0.44 11.60
CA VAL A 71 10.75 0.16 12.73
C VAL A 71 10.20 -1.25 12.59
N SER A 72 10.54 -2.13 13.55
CA SER A 72 10.06 -3.52 13.55
C SER A 72 8.54 -3.62 13.75
N LYS A 73 7.90 -2.57 14.27
CA LYS A 73 6.45 -2.41 14.43
C LYS A 73 6.09 -0.93 14.25
N PRO A 74 4.88 -0.57 13.78
CA PRO A 74 4.40 0.80 13.88
C PRO A 74 4.61 1.35 15.29
N ARG A 75 5.23 2.51 15.42
CA ARG A 75 5.34 3.24 16.67
C ARG A 75 4.30 4.34 16.67
N TRP A 76 3.59 4.47 17.79
CA TRP A 76 2.54 5.44 17.96
C TRP A 76 2.91 6.37 19.10
N LEU A 77 2.89 7.67 18.82
CA LEU A 77 2.93 8.72 19.84
C LEU A 77 1.52 9.27 20.02
N VAL A 78 1.25 9.79 21.22
CA VAL A 78 0.02 10.55 21.46
C VAL A 78 0.32 12.02 21.20
N ALA A 79 -0.46 12.68 20.34
CA ALA A 79 -0.28 14.09 20.04
C ALA A 79 -0.47 14.95 21.29
N LEU A 80 0.26 16.07 21.35
CA LEU A 80 0.26 16.97 22.50
C LEU A 80 -0.30 18.33 22.11
N ASP A 81 -1.10 18.93 22.99
CA ASP A 81 -1.57 20.30 22.81
C ASP A 81 -0.47 21.33 23.13
N SER A 82 -0.81 22.61 23.03
CA SER A 82 0.11 23.73 23.29
C SER A 82 0.69 23.80 24.71
N VAL A 83 0.08 23.10 25.68
CA VAL A 83 0.57 23.03 27.08
C VAL A 83 1.25 21.70 27.39
N GLY A 84 1.41 20.81 26.40
CA GLY A 84 2.08 19.53 26.53
C GLY A 84 1.19 18.40 27.07
N ALA A 85 -0.14 18.57 27.08
CA ALA A 85 -1.08 17.54 27.49
C ALA A 85 -1.58 16.72 26.28
N PRO A 86 -1.96 15.43 26.45
CA PRO A 86 -2.54 14.63 25.37
C PRO A 86 -3.78 15.27 24.76
N ILE A 87 -3.82 15.38 23.42
CA ILE A 87 -5.01 15.85 22.72
C ILE A 87 -6.11 14.79 22.81
N GLN A 88 -7.29 15.22 23.26
CA GLN A 88 -8.50 14.41 23.31
C GLN A 88 -9.50 14.93 22.28
N LEU A 89 -10.11 14.00 21.54
CA LEU A 89 -11.13 14.27 20.54
C LEU A 89 -12.48 13.74 20.99
N GLN A 90 -13.52 14.49 20.65
CA GLN A 90 -14.92 14.13 20.82
C GLN A 90 -15.61 14.12 19.45
N GLY A 91 -16.33 13.05 19.17
CA GLY A 91 -16.95 12.81 17.88
C GLY A 91 -17.86 11.60 17.89
N ASN A 92 -18.59 11.42 16.80
CA ASN A 92 -19.43 10.26 16.56
C ASN A 92 -18.72 9.30 15.60
N LEU A 93 -18.86 8.00 15.86
CA LEU A 93 -18.46 6.99 14.87
C LEU A 93 -19.54 6.88 13.80
N GLU A 94 -19.13 7.05 12.55
CA GLU A 94 -19.99 6.92 11.38
C GLU A 94 -19.19 6.23 10.27
N ASP A 95 -19.69 5.10 9.76
CA ASP A 95 -19.07 4.33 8.68
C ASP A 95 -17.61 3.91 8.92
N GLY A 96 -17.17 3.88 10.18
CA GLY A 96 -15.78 3.60 10.57
C GLY A 96 -14.88 4.82 10.74
N PHE A 97 -15.40 6.02 10.49
CA PHE A 97 -14.73 7.31 10.70
C PHE A 97 -15.14 7.92 12.04
N LEU A 98 -14.20 8.63 12.69
CA LEU A 98 -14.54 9.55 13.77
C LEU A 98 -14.89 10.91 13.18
N THR A 99 -16.17 11.22 13.09
CA THR A 99 -16.66 12.56 12.69
C THR A 99 -16.58 13.48 13.90
N LEU A 100 -15.72 14.49 13.82
CA LEU A 100 -15.50 15.43 14.92
C LEU A 100 -16.70 16.36 15.12
N GLN A 101 -16.95 16.74 16.37
CA GLN A 101 -17.93 17.78 16.69
C GLN A 101 -17.38 19.18 16.38
N GLU A 102 -18.27 20.17 16.27
CA GLU A 102 -17.88 21.57 16.10
C GLU A 102 -16.98 22.05 17.25
N GLY A 103 -15.93 22.81 16.93
CA GLY A 103 -14.97 23.33 17.90
C GLY A 103 -13.89 22.34 18.35
N GLN A 104 -13.86 21.14 17.78
CA GLN A 104 -12.71 20.23 17.92
C GLN A 104 -11.49 20.77 17.16
N PRO A 105 -10.26 20.34 17.52
CA PRO A 105 -9.04 20.78 16.83
C PRO A 105 -9.08 20.47 15.33
N SER A 106 -8.51 21.37 14.54
CA SER A 106 -8.37 21.17 13.09
C SER A 106 -7.31 20.11 12.76
N GLU A 107 -7.32 19.61 11.54
CA GLU A 107 -6.27 18.71 11.02
C GLU A 107 -4.86 19.30 11.24
N GLU A 108 -4.70 20.61 11.04
CA GLU A 108 -3.43 21.30 11.26
C GLU A 108 -3.02 21.32 12.74
N ASP A 109 -3.98 21.49 13.66
CA ASP A 109 -3.70 21.43 15.10
C ASP A 109 -3.23 20.03 15.49
N LEU A 110 -3.87 18.97 14.96
CA LEU A 110 -3.47 17.58 15.23
C LEU A 110 -2.05 17.32 14.72
N ARG A 111 -1.75 17.85 13.53
CA ARG A 111 -0.42 17.77 12.91
C ARG A 111 0.65 18.42 13.76
N LEU A 112 0.43 19.65 14.20
CA LEU A 112 1.35 20.37 15.08
C LEU A 112 1.52 19.63 16.41
N GLY A 113 0.45 19.04 16.95
CA GLY A 113 0.53 18.23 18.15
C GLY A 113 1.34 16.95 17.99
N CYS A 114 1.29 16.30 16.82
CA CYS A 114 2.14 15.16 16.50
C CYS A 114 3.62 15.57 16.39
N VAL A 115 3.91 16.73 15.78
CA VAL A 115 5.27 17.28 15.71
C VAL A 115 5.79 17.61 17.13
N ALA A 116 4.96 18.21 17.99
CA ALA A 116 5.32 18.47 19.37
C ALA A 116 5.64 17.17 20.14
N ALA A 117 4.80 16.15 19.99
CA ALA A 117 5.03 14.83 20.59
C ALA A 117 6.34 14.18 20.12
N ALA A 118 6.65 14.28 18.83
CA ALA A 118 7.89 13.78 18.25
C ALA A 118 9.12 14.51 18.82
N GLN A 119 9.07 15.84 18.95
CA GLN A 119 10.18 16.66 19.44
C GLN A 119 10.55 16.38 20.89
N ILE A 120 9.57 16.10 21.76
CA ILE A 120 9.85 15.84 23.18
C ILE A 120 10.13 14.36 23.47
N SER A 121 9.90 13.48 22.51
CA SER A 121 10.16 12.05 22.68
C SER A 121 11.65 11.82 22.96
N THR A 122 11.96 11.17 24.08
CA THR A 122 13.34 10.80 24.44
C THR A 122 13.89 9.65 23.60
N HIS A 123 13.05 9.05 22.75
CA HIS A 123 13.48 8.03 21.82
C HIS A 123 14.31 8.67 20.71
N GLN A 124 15.59 8.32 20.65
CA GLN A 124 16.43 8.75 19.54
C GLN A 124 15.77 8.36 18.20
N HIS A 125 15.71 9.31 17.27
CA HIS A 125 15.37 9.14 15.84
C HIS A 125 13.89 9.14 15.42
N HIS A 126 12.90 9.58 16.23
CA HIS A 126 11.48 9.65 15.82
C HIS A 126 11.11 11.03 15.28
N ASN A 127 11.43 11.33 14.01
CA ASN A 127 11.28 12.71 13.51
C ASN A 127 10.31 12.82 12.32
N GLU A 128 9.64 11.73 11.94
CA GLU A 128 8.67 11.72 10.84
C GLU A 128 7.29 11.26 11.31
N VAL A 129 6.25 12.00 10.96
CA VAL A 129 4.85 11.63 11.17
C VAL A 129 4.28 11.07 9.88
N ALA A 130 3.92 9.78 9.90
CA ALA A 130 3.42 9.04 8.76
C ALA A 130 1.91 9.09 8.61
N ARG A 131 1.18 8.87 9.71
CA ARG A 131 -0.29 8.93 9.76
C ARG A 131 -0.76 9.53 11.07
N ILE A 132 -1.93 10.17 11.02
CA ILE A 132 -2.62 10.71 12.19
C ILE A 132 -4.00 10.07 12.24
N LEU A 133 -4.29 9.33 13.31
CA LEU A 133 -5.55 8.61 13.49
C LEU A 133 -6.14 8.93 14.86
N ALA A 134 -7.46 8.76 15.01
CA ALA A 134 -8.08 8.75 16.31
C ALA A 134 -7.93 7.36 16.93
N PHE A 135 -7.55 7.31 18.20
CA PHE A 135 -7.31 6.08 18.94
C PHE A 135 -8.20 5.95 20.16
N ARG A 136 -8.80 4.78 20.31
CA ARG A 136 -9.55 4.43 21.50
C ARG A 136 -8.77 3.40 22.31
N GLU A 137 -8.19 3.83 23.43
CA GLU A 137 -7.24 3.06 24.21
C GLU A 137 -7.79 1.72 24.71
N LYS A 138 -9.00 1.73 25.29
CA LYS A 138 -9.64 0.51 25.81
C LYS A 138 -9.89 -0.54 24.71
N GLU A 139 -10.16 -0.06 23.50
CA GLU A 139 -10.46 -0.90 22.35
C GLU A 139 -9.23 -1.17 21.50
N TRP A 140 -8.08 -0.54 21.73
CA TRP A 140 -6.87 -0.68 20.93
C TRP A 140 -7.15 -0.59 19.42
N VAL A 141 -7.96 0.38 19.01
CA VAL A 141 -8.39 0.58 17.62
C VAL A 141 -8.05 2.00 17.20
N ASN A 142 -7.50 2.12 15.99
CA ASN A 142 -7.32 3.39 15.32
C ASN A 142 -8.39 3.53 14.23
N VAL A 143 -8.93 4.73 14.08
CA VAL A 143 -9.89 5.07 13.02
C VAL A 143 -9.48 6.36 12.34
N ALA A 144 -9.88 6.51 11.07
CA ALA A 144 -9.68 7.75 10.33
C ALA A 144 -10.53 8.88 10.95
N ILE A 145 -10.02 10.10 10.91
CA ILE A 145 -10.68 11.29 11.45
C ILE A 145 -11.35 12.03 10.31
N ALA A 146 -12.65 12.29 10.43
CA ALA A 146 -13.43 13.12 9.51
C ALA A 146 -13.64 14.51 10.10
N PHE A 147 -13.22 15.53 9.34
CA PHE A 147 -13.24 16.94 9.74
C PHE A 147 -14.44 17.65 9.09
N PRO A 148 -15.40 18.17 9.89
CA PRO A 148 -16.61 18.79 9.33
C PRO A 148 -16.37 20.10 8.57
N ASP A 149 -15.26 20.80 8.84
CA ASP A 149 -14.92 22.08 8.18
C ASP A 149 -14.38 21.91 6.75
N ALA A 150 -14.23 20.66 6.27
CA ALA A 150 -13.81 20.35 4.91
C ALA A 150 -14.99 20.25 3.91
N ALA A 151 -16.24 20.38 4.40
CA ALA A 151 -17.39 20.01 3.61
C ALA A 151 -17.74 21.02 2.51
N ASN A 152 -17.62 20.55 1.27
CA ASN A 152 -18.14 21.23 0.10
C ASN A 152 -19.24 20.34 -0.49
N GLU A 153 -20.48 20.87 -0.57
CA GLU A 153 -21.61 20.12 -1.11
C GLU A 153 -21.27 19.41 -2.44
N GLY A 154 -21.44 18.09 -2.46
CA GLY A 154 -21.21 17.24 -3.65
C GLY A 154 -19.78 16.75 -3.86
N GLN A 155 -18.85 16.97 -2.92
CA GLN A 155 -17.50 16.42 -2.98
C GLN A 155 -17.35 15.19 -2.07
N VAL A 156 -16.45 14.29 -2.47
CA VAL A 156 -16.03 13.17 -1.64
C VAL A 156 -15.05 13.69 -0.59
N GLU A 157 -15.33 13.36 0.66
CA GLU A 157 -14.50 13.69 1.83
C GLU A 157 -13.87 12.44 2.44
N ARG A 158 -14.49 11.28 2.22
CA ARG A 158 -14.11 10.01 2.81
C ARG A 158 -13.78 9.00 1.73
N LEU A 159 -12.68 8.28 1.93
CA LEU A 159 -12.24 7.24 1.02
C LEU A 159 -12.10 5.92 1.77
N VAL A 160 -12.78 4.88 1.28
CA VAL A 160 -12.64 3.52 1.80
C VAL A 160 -11.90 2.67 0.77
N ILE A 161 -10.73 2.16 1.13
CA ILE A 161 -9.83 1.46 0.21
C ILE A 161 -9.80 -0.04 0.52
N PHE A 162 -10.05 -0.84 -0.51
CA PHE A 162 -9.88 -2.29 -0.53
C PHE A 162 -8.84 -2.66 -1.58
N GLY A 163 -7.94 -3.57 -1.24
CA GLY A 163 -6.86 -3.90 -2.16
C GLY A 163 -5.78 -4.78 -1.59
N ASP A 164 -4.62 -4.73 -2.23
CA ASP A 164 -3.47 -5.55 -1.92
C ASP A 164 -2.23 -4.73 -1.48
N SER A 165 -1.03 -5.22 -1.76
CA SER A 165 0.23 -4.58 -1.39
C SER A 165 0.50 -3.27 -2.13
N LEU A 166 -0.18 -2.98 -3.23
CA LEU A 166 -0.10 -1.65 -3.87
C LEU A 166 -0.84 -0.57 -3.09
N SER A 167 -1.67 -0.97 -2.11
CA SER A 167 -2.46 -0.05 -1.29
C SER A 167 -2.25 -0.24 0.22
N ASP A 168 -1.59 -1.31 0.66
CA ASP A 168 -1.41 -1.61 2.08
C ASP A 168 -0.46 -0.63 2.80
N THR A 169 -1.05 0.21 3.65
CA THR A 169 -0.34 1.14 4.56
C THR A 169 0.09 0.51 5.89
N GLY A 170 0.39 -0.79 5.92
CA GLY A 170 0.94 -1.49 7.09
C GLY A 170 -0.05 -2.36 7.88
N ASN A 171 -1.22 -2.67 7.31
CA ASN A 171 -2.17 -3.64 7.85
C ASN A 171 -1.56 -5.04 7.94
N LEU A 172 -0.88 -5.52 6.90
CA LEU A 172 -0.19 -6.81 6.96
C LEU A 172 0.92 -6.79 8.01
N LYS A 173 1.68 -5.68 8.07
CA LYS A 173 2.73 -5.49 9.08
C LYS A 173 2.17 -5.53 10.50
N SER A 174 1.02 -4.91 10.74
CA SER A 174 0.35 -4.94 12.04
C SER A 174 -0.09 -6.36 12.42
N ARG A 175 -0.63 -7.12 11.47
CA ARG A 175 -1.07 -8.52 11.66
C ARG A 175 0.08 -9.46 11.95
N LEU A 176 1.17 -9.38 11.17
CA LEU A 176 2.27 -10.36 11.21
C LEU A 176 3.48 -9.92 12.04
N ARG A 177 3.67 -8.61 12.22
CA ARG A 177 4.80 -7.97 12.93
C ARG A 177 6.18 -8.17 12.28
N VAL A 178 6.33 -9.12 11.37
CA VAL A 178 7.62 -9.45 10.76
C VAL A 178 7.88 -8.71 9.45
N PHE A 179 6.96 -8.71 8.49
CA PHE A 179 7.20 -8.15 7.15
C PHE A 179 6.07 -7.22 6.67
N PRO A 180 6.35 -6.30 5.72
CA PRO A 180 7.68 -6.01 5.19
C PRO A 180 8.58 -5.34 6.26
N ALA A 181 9.86 -5.72 6.31
CA ALA A 181 10.83 -5.22 7.28
C ALA A 181 11.77 -4.19 6.64
N SER A 182 12.63 -3.50 7.40
CA SER A 182 13.59 -2.56 6.81
C SER A 182 14.41 -3.23 5.68
N PRO A 183 14.53 -2.64 4.48
CA PRO A 183 14.41 -1.22 4.18
C PRO A 183 13.02 -0.72 3.74
N TYR A 184 11.97 -1.52 3.86
CA TYR A 184 10.60 -1.07 3.62
C TYR A 184 10.14 -0.03 4.67
N TRP A 185 9.45 1.02 4.22
CA TRP A 185 9.07 2.13 5.07
C TRP A 185 7.86 1.78 5.94
N ILE A 186 8.08 1.60 7.25
CA ILE A 186 7.05 1.35 8.30
C ILE A 186 5.93 0.39 7.89
N GLY A 187 6.27 -0.70 7.19
CA GLY A 187 5.30 -1.74 6.80
C GLY A 187 4.60 -1.52 5.47
N ARG A 188 4.90 -0.44 4.74
CA ARG A 188 4.49 -0.24 3.33
C ARG A 188 5.37 -1.10 2.42
N PHE A 189 4.82 -1.61 1.32
CA PHE A 189 5.60 -2.30 0.28
C PHE A 189 6.31 -1.32 -0.64
N SER A 190 7.01 -0.34 -0.06
CA SER A 190 7.77 0.68 -0.78
C SER A 190 8.86 1.29 0.12
N ASN A 191 9.66 2.21 -0.43
CA ASN A 191 10.70 2.95 0.30
C ASN A 191 10.19 4.24 1.00
N GLY A 192 8.90 4.53 0.93
CA GLY A 192 8.29 5.69 1.56
C GLY A 192 6.76 5.62 1.61
N PRO A 193 6.09 6.77 1.80
CA PRO A 193 4.63 6.87 1.69
C PRO A 193 4.10 6.26 0.40
N MET A 194 2.91 5.68 0.46
CA MET A 194 2.23 5.10 -0.70
C MET A 194 1.08 5.99 -1.16
N TRP A 195 0.45 5.64 -2.29
CA TRP A 195 -0.62 6.48 -2.87
C TRP A 195 -1.76 6.81 -1.89
N PRO A 196 -2.17 5.95 -0.92
CA PRO A 196 -3.17 6.34 0.07
C PRO A 196 -2.67 7.43 1.03
N ASP A 197 -1.39 7.37 1.41
CA ASP A 197 -0.75 8.39 2.25
C ASP A 197 -0.65 9.73 1.48
N TYR A 198 -0.33 9.68 0.17
CA TYR A 198 -0.23 10.87 -0.68
C TYR A 198 -1.59 11.51 -1.00
N ILE A 199 -2.62 10.72 -1.29
CA ILE A 199 -3.93 11.28 -1.66
C ILE A 199 -4.63 11.95 -0.47
N ASP A 200 -4.47 11.39 0.74
CA ASP A 200 -4.82 12.03 2.00
C ASP A 200 -4.12 13.40 2.09
N ALA A 201 -2.79 13.41 1.98
CA ALA A 201 -1.97 14.62 2.06
C ALA A 201 -2.25 15.68 0.96
N MET A 202 -2.74 15.27 -0.21
CA MET A 202 -3.13 16.16 -1.31
C MET A 202 -4.47 16.83 -1.07
N ARG A 203 -5.42 16.14 -0.44
CA ARG A 203 -6.84 16.52 -0.47
C ARG A 203 -7.49 16.67 0.90
N LYS A 204 -6.77 16.36 1.97
CA LYS A 204 -7.32 16.25 3.34
C LYS A 204 -8.48 15.26 3.40
N LEU A 205 -8.39 14.19 2.60
CA LEU A 205 -9.39 13.14 2.59
C LEU A 205 -9.21 12.29 3.84
N SER A 206 -10.33 11.96 4.49
CA SER A 206 -10.31 10.94 5.53
C SER A 206 -10.19 9.58 4.86
N VAL A 207 -9.01 8.97 4.95
CA VAL A 207 -8.74 7.67 4.31
C VAL A 207 -8.84 6.53 5.32
N GLN A 208 -9.81 5.65 5.11
CA GLN A 208 -9.93 4.36 5.78
C GLN A 208 -9.44 3.26 4.83
N ASN A 209 -8.37 2.57 5.23
CA ASN A 209 -7.67 1.63 4.35
C ASN A 209 -7.69 0.21 4.91
N HIS A 210 -8.41 -0.69 4.23
CA HIS A 210 -8.54 -2.11 4.54
C HIS A 210 -7.63 -3.01 3.69
N ALA A 211 -6.83 -2.44 2.78
CA ALA A 211 -5.94 -3.21 1.93
C ALA A 211 -4.90 -3.99 2.74
N VAL A 212 -4.54 -5.19 2.26
CA VAL A 212 -3.61 -6.10 2.94
C VAL A 212 -2.66 -6.69 1.92
N GLY A 213 -1.36 -6.56 2.17
CA GLY A 213 -0.33 -7.02 1.25
C GLY A 213 -0.48 -8.49 0.87
N GLY A 214 -0.50 -8.77 -0.44
CA GLY A 214 -0.69 -10.10 -0.99
C GLY A 214 -2.14 -10.61 -1.02
N ALA A 215 -3.14 -9.76 -0.73
CA ALA A 215 -4.53 -10.14 -0.91
C ALA A 215 -4.84 -10.45 -2.38
N SER A 216 -5.55 -11.54 -2.61
CA SER A 216 -6.09 -11.92 -3.92
C SER A 216 -7.57 -11.56 -4.02
N VAL A 217 -8.08 -11.43 -5.24
CA VAL A 217 -9.52 -11.25 -5.48
C VAL A 217 -10.27 -12.58 -5.31
N SER A 218 -9.73 -13.68 -5.86
CA SER A 218 -10.42 -14.97 -5.93
C SER A 218 -10.22 -15.88 -4.71
N GLY A 219 -9.11 -15.72 -3.99
CA GLY A 219 -8.75 -16.56 -2.83
C GLY A 219 -7.95 -17.80 -3.18
N LYS A 220 -7.99 -18.80 -2.29
CA LYS A 220 -7.14 -20.02 -2.37
C LYS A 220 -7.38 -20.88 -3.62
N ASP A 221 -8.46 -20.63 -4.36
CA ASP A 221 -8.84 -21.38 -5.57
C ASP A 221 -7.82 -21.22 -6.71
N THR A 222 -7.00 -20.17 -6.68
CA THR A 222 -5.96 -19.93 -7.69
C THR A 222 -4.57 -20.40 -7.29
N MET A 223 -4.37 -20.93 -6.07
CA MET A 223 -3.04 -21.30 -5.56
C MET A 223 -2.75 -22.81 -5.65
N PRO A 224 -1.53 -23.23 -6.05
CA PRO A 224 -1.13 -24.64 -6.02
C PRO A 224 -1.20 -25.25 -4.61
N LYS A 225 -1.64 -26.51 -4.51
CA LYS A 225 -1.78 -27.27 -3.25
C LYS A 225 -0.43 -27.84 -2.78
N SER A 226 0.49 -27.00 -2.29
CA SER A 226 1.76 -27.47 -1.66
C SER A 226 1.79 -27.29 -0.13
N ASN A 227 2.76 -27.91 0.54
CA ASN A 227 2.86 -27.99 2.01
C ASN A 227 3.41 -26.70 2.64
N LEU A 228 2.79 -26.22 3.73
CA LEU A 228 3.07 -24.93 4.40
C LEU A 228 4.55 -24.69 4.77
N MET A 229 5.32 -25.73 5.11
CA MET A 229 6.73 -25.60 5.51
C MET A 229 7.65 -25.32 4.31
N GLU A 230 7.41 -25.95 3.17
CA GLU A 230 8.07 -25.68 1.89
C GLU A 230 7.78 -24.23 1.45
N ARG A 231 6.56 -23.76 1.73
CA ARG A 231 6.06 -22.43 1.36
C ARG A 231 6.63 -21.29 2.21
N LEU A 232 7.08 -21.57 3.43
CA LEU A 232 7.81 -20.59 4.24
C LEU A 232 9.31 -20.57 3.91
N GLN A 233 9.85 -21.67 3.41
CA GLN A 233 11.27 -21.82 3.05
C GLN A 233 11.58 -21.30 1.64
N ASP A 234 10.64 -21.41 0.69
CA ASP A 234 10.81 -20.97 -0.71
C ASP A 234 10.32 -19.53 -0.97
N GLY A 235 10.08 -18.73 0.07
CA GLY A 235 9.61 -17.35 -0.09
C GLY A 235 8.13 -17.21 -0.49
N GLY A 236 7.30 -18.23 -0.22
CA GLY A 236 5.85 -18.30 -0.50
C GLY A 236 4.98 -17.43 0.42
N GLN A 237 5.05 -16.14 0.15
CA GLN A 237 4.49 -14.91 0.73
C GLN A 237 2.99 -14.76 1.06
N PHE A 238 2.08 -15.73 0.85
CA PHE A 238 0.67 -15.35 0.55
C PHE A 238 -0.44 -15.93 1.45
N PHE A 239 -0.15 -16.63 2.55
CA PHE A 239 -1.22 -17.38 3.28
C PHE A 239 -1.92 -16.68 4.44
N VAL A 240 -1.47 -15.47 4.84
CA VAL A 240 -2.11 -14.70 5.93
C VAL A 240 -2.76 -13.40 5.41
N SER A 241 -2.65 -13.14 4.10
CA SER A 241 -3.09 -11.89 3.48
C SER A 241 -4.61 -11.80 3.29
N GLY A 242 -5.29 -12.94 3.11
CA GLY A 242 -6.73 -13.00 2.93
C GLY A 242 -7.17 -12.62 1.51
N THR A 243 -8.42 -12.16 1.38
CA THR A 243 -9.00 -11.73 0.10
C THR A 243 -9.62 -10.34 0.24
N THR A 244 -9.77 -9.63 -0.87
CA THR A 244 -10.52 -8.36 -0.89
C THR A 244 -11.98 -8.56 -0.49
N ALA A 245 -12.60 -9.71 -0.81
CA ALA A 245 -13.92 -10.06 -0.28
C ALA A 245 -13.95 -10.09 1.26
N ALA A 246 -12.93 -10.66 1.91
CA ALA A 246 -12.85 -10.69 3.37
C ALA A 246 -12.61 -9.29 3.98
N GLN A 247 -11.94 -8.39 3.25
CA GLN A 247 -11.80 -6.99 3.65
C GLN A 247 -13.16 -6.28 3.62
N ILE A 248 -13.93 -6.46 2.53
CA ILE A 248 -15.29 -5.88 2.38
C ILE A 248 -16.24 -6.43 3.46
N THR A 249 -16.22 -7.74 3.73
CA THR A 249 -17.01 -8.32 4.82
C THR A 249 -16.59 -7.78 6.19
N SER A 250 -15.28 -7.58 6.41
CA SER A 250 -14.79 -7.00 7.68
C SER A 250 -15.24 -5.56 7.86
N PHE A 251 -15.27 -4.78 6.77
CA PHE A 251 -15.80 -3.42 6.75
C PHE A 251 -17.30 -3.41 7.07
N GLU A 252 -18.11 -4.18 6.33
CA GLU A 252 -19.56 -4.26 6.52
C GLU A 252 -19.94 -4.68 7.94
N GLU A 253 -19.35 -5.76 8.46
CA GLU A 253 -19.72 -6.31 9.77
C GLU A 253 -19.12 -5.55 10.95
N GLY A 254 -18.02 -4.82 10.72
CA GLY A 254 -17.23 -4.22 11.79
C GLY A 254 -17.38 -2.70 11.91
N PHE A 255 -17.51 -2.01 10.78
CA PHE A 255 -17.42 -0.55 10.72
C PHE A 255 -18.75 0.11 10.35
N LEU A 256 -19.68 -0.62 9.72
CA LEU A 256 -21.04 -0.14 9.46
C LEU A 256 -21.98 -0.53 10.60
N LEU A 257 -22.84 0.40 11.01
CA LEU A 257 -23.74 0.20 12.16
C LEU A 257 -24.85 -0.81 11.84
N ASP A 258 -25.49 -0.63 10.68
CA ASP A 258 -26.63 -1.42 10.22
C ASP A 258 -26.31 -2.19 8.92
N GLY A 259 -25.02 -2.43 8.64
CA GLY A 259 -24.55 -3.03 7.39
C GLY A 259 -24.76 -2.13 6.16
N LYS A 260 -25.02 -0.85 6.37
CA LYS A 260 -25.23 0.18 5.36
C LYS A 260 -24.41 1.42 5.70
N LEU A 261 -23.95 2.12 4.66
CA LEU A 261 -23.36 3.45 4.79
C LEU A 261 -24.42 4.44 5.28
N ALA A 262 -24.04 5.23 6.27
CA ALA A 262 -24.81 6.38 6.73
C ALA A 262 -24.66 7.57 5.78
N SER A 263 -23.45 7.76 5.21
CA SER A 263 -23.10 8.95 4.41
C SER A 263 -22.52 8.58 3.04
N PRO A 264 -23.33 7.97 2.14
CA PRO A 264 -22.87 7.57 0.80
C PRO A 264 -22.53 8.77 -0.09
N ASP A 265 -23.18 9.93 0.11
CA ASP A 265 -22.94 11.12 -0.69
C ASP A 265 -21.49 11.63 -0.57
N ASP A 266 -20.89 11.50 0.62
CA ASP A 266 -19.56 12.02 0.93
C ASP A 266 -18.45 10.94 0.87
N THR A 267 -18.82 9.67 0.62
CA THR A 267 -17.92 8.52 0.74
C THR A 267 -17.75 7.79 -0.60
N ALA A 268 -16.51 7.65 -1.06
CA ALA A 268 -16.17 6.80 -2.21
C ALA A 268 -15.43 5.53 -1.78
N ALA A 269 -15.62 4.45 -2.55
CA ALA A 269 -14.84 3.23 -2.44
C ALA A 269 -13.80 3.14 -3.55
N ILE A 270 -12.63 2.58 -3.24
CA ILE A 270 -11.65 2.11 -4.23
C ILE A 270 -11.42 0.62 -4.04
N LEU A 271 -11.58 -0.15 -5.11
CA LEU A 271 -11.15 -1.55 -5.17
C LEU A 271 -9.99 -1.67 -6.16
N TRP A 272 -8.79 -1.96 -5.67
CA TRP A 272 -7.63 -2.19 -6.53
C TRP A 272 -6.81 -3.40 -6.07
N ALA A 273 -7.00 -4.51 -6.77
CA ALA A 273 -6.31 -5.78 -6.57
C ALA A 273 -6.44 -6.66 -7.84
N GLY A 274 -5.66 -7.73 -7.90
CA GLY A 274 -5.81 -8.78 -8.91
C GLY A 274 -4.49 -9.38 -9.38
N ALA A 275 -3.39 -8.62 -9.31
CA ALA A 275 -2.07 -9.11 -9.72
C ALA A 275 -1.67 -10.38 -8.98
N ASN A 276 -1.96 -10.46 -7.66
CA ASN A 276 -1.64 -11.60 -6.80
C ASN A 276 -2.32 -12.92 -7.22
N ASP A 277 -3.43 -12.87 -7.96
CA ASP A 277 -4.11 -14.05 -8.50
C ASP A 277 -3.29 -14.72 -9.64
N TYR A 278 -2.32 -14.00 -10.21
CA TYR A 278 -1.46 -14.45 -11.31
C TYR A 278 -0.01 -14.64 -10.88
N ILE A 279 0.61 -13.60 -10.32
CA ILE A 279 2.06 -13.57 -10.04
C ILE A 279 2.48 -14.52 -8.91
N SER A 280 1.55 -14.93 -8.04
CA SER A 280 1.83 -15.89 -6.95
C SER A 280 2.24 -17.28 -7.45
N LYS A 281 2.08 -17.56 -8.76
CA LYS A 281 2.49 -18.81 -9.42
C LYS A 281 3.90 -18.74 -10.01
N GLU A 282 4.47 -17.55 -10.20
CA GLU A 282 5.76 -17.33 -10.87
C GLU A 282 6.95 -18.03 -10.18
N PRO A 283 7.05 -18.07 -8.84
CA PRO A 283 8.19 -18.72 -8.17
C PRO A 283 8.20 -20.25 -8.31
N PHE A 284 7.12 -20.87 -8.80
CA PHE A 284 6.95 -22.32 -8.83
C PHE A 284 7.05 -22.86 -10.26
N THR A 285 8.14 -23.57 -10.55
CA THR A 285 8.36 -24.25 -11.84
C THR A 285 7.16 -25.13 -12.21
N GLY A 286 6.66 -24.96 -13.43
CA GLY A 286 5.51 -25.67 -13.98
C GLY A 286 4.15 -25.01 -13.72
N ALA A 287 4.00 -24.23 -12.64
CA ALA A 287 2.72 -23.57 -12.32
C ALA A 287 2.49 -22.35 -13.21
N ILE A 288 3.54 -21.54 -13.42
CA ILE A 288 3.48 -20.37 -14.29
C ILE A 288 3.38 -20.75 -15.77
N GLU A 289 4.06 -21.82 -16.22
CA GLU A 289 3.90 -22.37 -17.57
C GLU A 289 2.51 -22.93 -17.80
N THR A 290 1.91 -23.59 -16.80
CA THR A 290 0.53 -24.06 -16.90
C THR A 290 -0.43 -22.89 -17.08
N LEU A 291 -0.25 -21.81 -16.32
CA LEU A 291 -1.07 -20.60 -16.44
C LEU A 291 -0.93 -19.95 -17.83
N LEU A 292 0.30 -19.74 -18.30
CA LEU A 292 0.59 -18.91 -19.47
C LEU A 292 0.57 -19.70 -20.79
N ASP A 293 1.07 -20.93 -20.81
CA ASP A 293 1.29 -21.70 -22.04
C ASP A 293 0.21 -22.74 -22.33
N ARG A 294 -0.73 -22.94 -21.39
CA ARG A 294 -1.89 -23.83 -21.57
C ARG A 294 -3.21 -23.06 -21.44
N PRO A 295 -3.47 -22.03 -22.27
CA PRO A 295 -4.63 -21.14 -22.13
C PRO A 295 -5.98 -21.85 -22.25
N GLN A 296 -6.03 -23.06 -22.79
CA GLN A 296 -7.26 -23.86 -22.93
C GLN A 296 -7.53 -24.77 -21.71
N SER A 297 -6.63 -24.86 -20.73
CA SER A 297 -6.85 -25.64 -19.52
C SER A 297 -7.63 -24.84 -18.47
N GLN A 298 -8.16 -25.52 -17.45
CA GLN A 298 -8.87 -24.85 -16.35
C GLN A 298 -7.95 -23.95 -15.51
N GLU A 299 -6.66 -24.26 -15.51
CA GLU A 299 -5.59 -23.54 -14.83
C GLU A 299 -4.95 -22.47 -15.72
N GLY A 300 -5.29 -22.43 -17.01
CA GLY A 300 -4.83 -21.43 -17.98
C GLY A 300 -5.41 -20.05 -17.70
N TYR A 301 -4.68 -19.01 -18.10
CA TYR A 301 -5.01 -17.63 -17.74
C TYR A 301 -6.43 -17.19 -18.14
N PRO A 302 -7.05 -17.61 -19.27
CA PRO A 302 -8.41 -17.18 -19.60
C PRO A 302 -9.45 -17.62 -18.57
N ALA A 303 -9.36 -18.87 -18.10
CA ALA A 303 -10.27 -19.42 -17.09
C ALA A 303 -10.03 -18.77 -15.72
N VAL A 304 -8.76 -18.54 -15.35
CA VAL A 304 -8.40 -17.86 -14.09
C VAL A 304 -8.88 -16.41 -14.10
N VAL A 305 -8.70 -15.68 -15.21
CA VAL A 305 -9.20 -14.31 -15.37
C VAL A 305 -10.73 -14.28 -15.24
N GLN A 306 -11.46 -15.19 -15.90
CA GLN A 306 -12.92 -15.25 -15.75
C GLN A 306 -13.36 -15.44 -14.30
N LEU A 307 -12.68 -16.31 -13.54
CA LEU A 307 -12.93 -16.48 -12.11
C LEU A 307 -12.65 -15.18 -11.34
N VAL A 308 -11.50 -14.54 -11.56
CA VAL A 308 -11.12 -13.29 -10.90
C VAL A 308 -12.14 -12.19 -11.17
N ILE A 309 -12.55 -12.00 -12.43
CA ILE A 309 -13.54 -10.98 -12.83
C ILE A 309 -14.91 -11.28 -12.22
N ALA A 310 -15.35 -12.55 -12.19
CA ALA A 310 -16.62 -12.90 -11.56
C ALA A 310 -16.60 -12.60 -10.05
N ARG A 311 -15.48 -12.85 -9.36
CA ARG A 311 -15.32 -12.53 -7.93
C ARG A 311 -15.21 -11.04 -7.67
N ALA A 312 -14.56 -10.28 -8.57
CA ALA A 312 -14.55 -8.82 -8.51
C ALA A 312 -15.97 -8.26 -8.67
N GLU A 313 -16.75 -8.80 -9.61
CA GLU A 313 -18.16 -8.39 -9.80
C GLU A 313 -19.01 -8.65 -8.55
N GLU A 314 -18.90 -9.84 -7.92
CA GLU A 314 -19.57 -10.14 -6.65
C GLU A 314 -19.23 -9.09 -5.57
N GLN A 315 -17.96 -8.68 -5.49
CA GLN A 315 -17.48 -7.70 -4.53
C GLN A 315 -17.99 -6.28 -4.84
N LEU A 316 -18.00 -5.86 -6.11
CA LEU A 316 -18.55 -4.56 -6.51
C LEU A 316 -20.05 -4.49 -6.25
N ARG A 317 -20.80 -5.55 -6.53
CA ARG A 317 -22.22 -5.65 -6.17
C ARG A 317 -22.41 -5.56 -4.66
N LYS A 318 -21.51 -6.16 -3.88
CA LYS A 318 -21.56 -6.04 -2.42
C LYS A 318 -21.32 -4.60 -1.94
N LEU A 319 -20.40 -3.87 -2.57
CA LEU A 319 -20.17 -2.44 -2.27
C LEU A 319 -21.42 -1.59 -2.59
N LEU A 320 -22.05 -1.83 -3.74
CA LEU A 320 -23.33 -1.19 -4.10
C LEU A 320 -24.43 -1.54 -3.08
N GLU A 321 -24.51 -2.81 -2.67
CA GLU A 321 -25.46 -3.27 -1.66
C GLU A 321 -25.25 -2.59 -0.32
N VAL A 322 -24.02 -2.37 0.16
CA VAL A 322 -23.80 -1.66 1.43
C VAL A 322 -24.02 -0.14 1.30
N GLY A 323 -24.23 0.37 0.08
CA GLY A 323 -24.69 1.74 -0.17
C GLY A 323 -23.69 2.64 -0.89
N PHE A 324 -22.52 2.15 -1.30
CA PHE A 324 -21.62 2.96 -2.11
C PHE A 324 -22.26 3.24 -3.47
N ASP A 325 -22.31 4.51 -3.86
CA ASP A 325 -22.72 4.97 -5.19
C ASP A 325 -21.53 5.53 -5.99
N LYS A 326 -20.36 5.69 -5.36
CA LYS A 326 -19.13 6.21 -5.95
C LYS A 326 -18.02 5.18 -5.79
N ILE A 327 -17.67 4.48 -6.87
CA ILE A 327 -16.69 3.39 -6.84
C ILE A 327 -15.64 3.58 -7.94
N LEU A 328 -14.36 3.61 -7.56
CA LEU A 328 -13.25 3.43 -8.48
C LEU A 328 -12.75 1.98 -8.44
N VAL A 329 -12.46 1.42 -9.60
CA VAL A 329 -11.93 0.06 -9.76
C VAL A 329 -10.62 0.14 -10.53
N GLY A 330 -9.51 -0.24 -9.91
CA GLY A 330 -8.21 -0.20 -10.57
C GLY A 330 -7.99 -1.41 -11.48
N ASN A 331 -7.56 -1.17 -12.71
CA ASN A 331 -7.07 -2.23 -13.61
C ASN A 331 -5.60 -2.60 -13.29
N LEU A 332 -5.03 -3.56 -14.02
CA LEU A 332 -3.66 -4.01 -13.80
C LEU A 332 -2.66 -3.18 -14.63
N PRO A 333 -1.57 -2.69 -14.03
CA PRO A 333 -0.36 -2.32 -14.76
C PRO A 333 0.16 -3.50 -15.58
N ASP A 334 0.84 -3.23 -16.71
CA ASP A 334 1.46 -4.28 -17.53
C ASP A 334 2.48 -5.09 -16.72
N LEU A 335 2.10 -6.32 -16.35
CA LEU A 335 2.95 -7.24 -15.61
C LEU A 335 4.20 -7.65 -16.41
N GLY A 336 4.12 -7.59 -17.74
CA GLY A 336 5.21 -7.86 -18.68
C GLY A 336 6.31 -6.81 -18.67
N LEU A 337 6.11 -5.65 -18.04
CA LEU A 337 7.13 -4.60 -17.86
C LEU A 337 7.73 -4.57 -16.45
N SER A 338 7.22 -5.40 -15.54
CA SER A 338 7.69 -5.45 -14.15
C SER A 338 9.05 -6.16 -14.02
N PRO A 339 9.82 -5.88 -12.94
CA PRO A 339 11.09 -6.55 -12.69
C PRO A 339 10.98 -8.07 -12.51
N ILE A 340 9.78 -8.63 -12.37
CA ILE A 340 9.54 -10.08 -12.38
C ILE A 340 10.16 -10.73 -13.61
N ILE A 341 10.15 -10.06 -14.76
CA ILE A 341 10.76 -10.55 -15.99
C ILE A 341 12.27 -10.65 -15.87
N VAL A 342 12.90 -9.62 -15.30
CA VAL A 342 14.36 -9.54 -15.15
C VAL A 342 14.84 -10.57 -14.14
N GLU A 343 14.08 -10.79 -13.07
CA GLU A 343 14.49 -11.67 -11.97
C GLU A 343 14.06 -13.13 -12.20
N ASN A 344 13.13 -13.39 -13.13
CA ASN A 344 12.67 -14.75 -13.39
C ASN A 344 13.84 -15.67 -13.80
N SER A 345 13.92 -16.78 -13.09
CA SER A 345 14.82 -17.89 -13.38
C SER A 345 14.09 -19.21 -13.57
N SER A 346 12.76 -19.26 -13.41
CA SER A 346 11.95 -20.48 -13.39
C SER A 346 11.23 -20.76 -14.71
N TYR A 347 10.79 -19.73 -15.43
CA TYR A 347 9.91 -19.89 -16.58
C TYR A 347 10.66 -20.46 -17.78
N GLY A 348 10.11 -21.52 -18.35
CA GLY A 348 10.59 -22.12 -19.60
C GLY A 348 11.99 -22.74 -19.48
N VAL A 349 12.47 -23.05 -18.27
CA VAL A 349 13.84 -23.60 -18.05
C VAL A 349 14.04 -24.98 -18.66
N GLU A 350 12.97 -25.75 -18.82
CA GLU A 350 13.00 -27.05 -19.50
C GLU A 350 12.88 -26.93 -21.03
N ALA A 351 12.49 -25.74 -21.52
CA ALA A 351 12.57 -25.44 -22.93
C ALA A 351 14.03 -25.10 -23.27
N ASN A 352 14.56 -25.66 -24.36
CA ASN A 352 15.93 -25.42 -24.84
C ASN A 352 16.09 -23.99 -25.41
N LEU A 353 15.87 -22.98 -24.56
CA LEU A 353 15.84 -21.56 -24.85
C LEU A 353 16.93 -20.86 -24.02
N SER A 354 17.51 -19.80 -24.58
CA SER A 354 18.40 -18.91 -23.84
C SER A 354 17.64 -18.12 -22.76
N GLU A 355 18.36 -17.53 -21.79
CA GLU A 355 17.77 -16.68 -20.75
C GLU A 355 16.95 -15.53 -21.32
N ASP A 356 17.49 -14.79 -22.30
CA ASP A 356 16.79 -13.67 -22.92
C ASP A 356 15.56 -14.13 -23.72
N GLN A 357 15.60 -15.31 -24.36
CA GLN A 357 14.43 -15.91 -25.00
C GLN A 357 13.33 -16.28 -23.99
N ARG A 358 13.69 -16.87 -22.84
CA ARG A 358 12.72 -17.22 -21.78
C ARG A 358 12.08 -15.96 -21.19
N ARG A 359 12.88 -14.94 -20.89
CA ARG A 359 12.39 -13.69 -20.29
C ARG A 359 11.57 -12.84 -21.24
N SER A 360 12.00 -12.70 -22.50
CA SER A 360 11.19 -11.99 -23.51
C SER A 360 9.86 -12.71 -23.80
N LEU A 361 9.84 -14.06 -23.79
CA LEU A 361 8.60 -14.82 -23.87
C LEU A 361 7.70 -14.62 -22.64
N LEU A 362 8.28 -14.66 -21.43
CA LEU A 362 7.53 -14.40 -20.19
C LEU A 362 6.89 -13.01 -20.20
N SER A 363 7.64 -11.99 -20.63
CA SER A 363 7.17 -10.62 -20.79
C SER A 363 5.96 -10.55 -21.72
N LEU A 364 6.07 -11.12 -22.92
CA LEU A 364 4.98 -11.19 -23.88
C LEU A 364 3.73 -11.89 -23.29
N ARG A 365 3.92 -13.01 -22.60
CA ARG A 365 2.81 -13.78 -22.01
C ARG A 365 2.12 -13.06 -20.86
N LEU A 366 2.87 -12.35 -20.02
CA LEU A 366 2.31 -11.56 -18.93
C LEU A 366 1.59 -10.31 -19.45
N ALA A 367 2.07 -9.68 -20.52
CA ALA A 367 1.37 -8.61 -21.21
C ALA A 367 0.03 -9.12 -21.81
N GLU A 368 0.05 -10.25 -22.54
CA GLU A 368 -1.17 -10.87 -23.10
C GLU A 368 -2.21 -11.19 -22.01
N LEU A 369 -1.77 -11.73 -20.87
CA LEU A 369 -2.63 -11.99 -19.71
C LEU A 369 -3.21 -10.69 -19.15
N THR A 370 -2.38 -9.66 -19.01
CA THR A 370 -2.77 -8.36 -18.45
C THR A 370 -3.80 -7.67 -19.33
N ASP A 371 -3.57 -7.62 -20.64
CA ASP A 371 -4.50 -7.06 -21.63
C ASP A 371 -5.85 -7.78 -21.56
N TYR A 372 -5.84 -9.12 -21.53
CA TYR A 372 -7.06 -9.91 -21.43
C TYR A 372 -7.79 -9.65 -20.11
N HIS A 373 -7.09 -9.56 -18.97
CA HIS A 373 -7.71 -9.18 -17.70
C HIS A 373 -8.38 -7.80 -17.79
N ASN A 374 -7.64 -6.80 -18.28
CA ASN A 374 -8.11 -5.42 -18.33
C ASN A 374 -9.31 -5.26 -19.27
N GLU A 375 -9.33 -5.98 -20.41
CA GLU A 375 -10.48 -6.03 -21.31
C GLU A 375 -11.71 -6.64 -20.61
N GLN A 376 -11.54 -7.80 -19.96
CA GLN A 376 -12.66 -8.45 -19.27
C GLN A 376 -13.19 -7.61 -18.08
N LEU A 377 -12.29 -6.93 -17.36
CA LEU A 377 -12.67 -6.00 -16.29
C LEU A 377 -13.48 -4.82 -16.83
N ALA A 378 -13.04 -4.21 -17.93
CA ALA A 378 -13.75 -3.11 -18.57
C ALA A 378 -15.15 -3.52 -19.04
N MET A 379 -15.29 -4.68 -19.70
CA MET A 379 -16.59 -5.20 -20.12
C MET A 379 -17.53 -5.45 -18.91
N MET A 380 -16.99 -5.95 -17.80
CA MET A 380 -17.75 -6.17 -16.58
C MET A 380 -18.20 -4.84 -15.94
N VAL A 381 -17.30 -3.86 -15.82
CA VAL A 381 -17.65 -2.52 -15.27
C VAL A 381 -18.69 -1.82 -16.15
N GLU A 382 -18.55 -1.85 -17.48
CA GLU A 382 -19.56 -1.30 -18.41
C GLU A 382 -20.93 -1.98 -18.29
N ARG A 383 -20.97 -3.27 -17.94
CA ARG A 383 -22.21 -3.96 -17.63
C ARG A 383 -22.81 -3.43 -16.32
N LEU A 384 -22.03 -3.36 -15.24
CA LEU A 384 -22.51 -2.86 -13.94
C LEU A 384 -23.02 -1.41 -14.03
N VAL A 385 -22.34 -0.53 -14.75
CA VAL A 385 -22.77 0.86 -14.98
C VAL A 385 -24.14 0.93 -15.66
N ARG A 386 -24.44 0.02 -16.60
CA ARG A 386 -25.76 -0.05 -17.26
C ARG A 386 -26.85 -0.61 -16.34
N GLU A 387 -26.50 -1.47 -15.40
CA GLU A 387 -27.43 -2.08 -14.45
C GLU A 387 -27.76 -1.16 -13.26
N HIS A 388 -26.82 -0.27 -12.89
CA HIS A 388 -26.90 0.62 -11.73
C HIS A 388 -26.77 2.09 -12.17
N ALA A 389 -27.83 2.63 -12.78
CA ALA A 389 -27.83 4.00 -13.31
C ALA A 389 -27.75 5.10 -12.23
N ASP A 390 -27.97 4.74 -10.98
CA ASP A 390 -27.87 5.57 -9.78
C ASP A 390 -26.46 5.57 -9.15
N ALA A 391 -25.55 4.71 -9.62
CA ALA A 391 -24.17 4.66 -9.16
C ALA A 391 -23.18 5.06 -10.26
N THR A 392 -22.08 5.70 -9.85
CA THR A 392 -20.93 6.02 -10.69
C THR A 392 -19.81 5.04 -10.38
N ILE A 393 -19.63 4.06 -11.26
CA ILE A 393 -18.56 3.04 -11.19
C ILE A 393 -17.59 3.30 -12.34
N VAL A 394 -16.31 3.53 -12.03
CA VAL A 394 -15.33 3.97 -13.04
C VAL A 394 -14.03 3.19 -12.90
N LEU A 395 -13.43 2.84 -14.03
CA LEU A 395 -12.09 2.28 -14.04
C LEU A 395 -11.03 3.35 -13.77
N PHE A 396 -10.19 3.12 -12.78
CA PHE A 396 -8.88 3.78 -12.67
C PHE A 396 -7.89 3.04 -13.55
N ASP A 397 -7.43 3.70 -14.61
CA ASP A 397 -6.56 3.12 -15.61
C ASP A 397 -5.08 3.19 -15.19
N ALA A 398 -4.73 2.32 -14.24
CA ALA A 398 -3.35 2.11 -13.82
C ALA A 398 -2.47 1.59 -14.97
N HIS A 399 -3.04 0.83 -15.90
CA HIS A 399 -2.33 0.34 -17.09
C HIS A 399 -1.74 1.48 -17.90
N THR A 400 -2.57 2.43 -18.32
CA THR A 400 -2.11 3.59 -19.09
C THR A 400 -1.15 4.46 -18.28
N LEU A 401 -1.39 4.66 -16.97
CA LEU A 401 -0.46 5.42 -16.12
C LEU A 401 0.95 4.81 -16.11
N PHE A 402 1.06 3.49 -15.98
CA PHE A 402 2.36 2.81 -15.99
C PHE A 402 2.94 2.76 -17.40
N ASP A 403 2.15 2.59 -18.45
CA ASP A 403 2.64 2.67 -19.84
C ASP A 403 3.19 4.07 -20.17
N GLU A 404 2.58 5.14 -19.65
CA GLU A 404 3.10 6.51 -19.78
C GLU A 404 4.45 6.72 -19.07
N VAL A 405 4.84 5.86 -18.12
CA VAL A 405 6.13 5.92 -17.43
C VAL A 405 7.14 4.93 -18.02
N LEU A 406 6.67 3.77 -18.47
CA LEU A 406 7.49 2.60 -18.83
C LEU A 406 7.57 2.30 -20.32
N GLY A 407 6.59 2.74 -21.10
CA GLY A 407 6.48 2.42 -22.52
C GLY A 407 7.52 3.14 -23.36
N ASP A 408 7.92 2.53 -24.48
CA ASP A 408 8.81 3.16 -25.48
C ASP A 408 8.01 3.84 -26.62
N THR A 409 6.68 3.70 -26.64
CA THR A 409 5.84 4.02 -27.82
C THR A 409 4.69 5.00 -27.58
N SER A 410 4.40 5.41 -26.34
CA SER A 410 3.26 6.29 -26.07
C SER A 410 3.46 7.69 -26.68
N ARG A 411 2.48 8.18 -27.46
CA ARG A 411 2.54 9.54 -28.05
C ARG A 411 2.11 10.64 -27.07
N HIS A 412 1.59 10.26 -25.89
CA HIS A 412 1.18 11.15 -24.81
C HIS A 412 2.23 11.31 -23.70
N HIS A 413 3.39 10.68 -23.87
CA HIS A 413 4.56 10.68 -22.98
C HIS A 413 4.99 12.01 -22.37
N SER A 414 4.72 13.17 -22.99
CA SER A 414 5.56 14.34 -22.72
C SER A 414 5.26 15.10 -21.42
N ALA A 415 4.00 15.18 -20.96
CA ALA A 415 3.68 16.08 -19.85
C ALA A 415 4.00 15.48 -18.48
N LEU A 416 3.59 14.22 -18.26
CA LEU A 416 3.87 13.51 -17.02
C LEU A 416 5.37 13.20 -16.91
N ILE A 417 6.02 12.64 -17.94
CA ILE A 417 7.47 12.44 -17.91
C ILE A 417 8.22 13.77 -17.74
N ALA A 418 7.84 14.85 -18.44
CA ALA A 418 8.55 16.11 -18.28
C ALA A 418 8.42 16.72 -16.87
N ALA A 419 7.27 16.55 -16.22
CA ALA A 419 7.07 17.03 -14.85
C ALA A 419 7.66 16.08 -13.80
N ALA A 420 7.72 14.78 -14.10
CA ALA A 420 8.24 13.74 -13.23
C ALA A 420 9.73 13.46 -13.40
N GLU A 421 10.37 13.93 -14.46
CA GLU A 421 11.78 13.69 -14.70
C GLU A 421 12.17 12.21 -14.55
N PHE A 422 11.27 11.28 -14.94
CA PHE A 422 11.57 9.86 -14.94
C PHE A 422 12.71 9.59 -15.93
N ASP A 423 13.69 8.80 -15.51
CA ASP A 423 14.71 8.25 -16.39
C ASP A 423 14.46 6.73 -16.54
N PRO A 424 13.55 6.31 -17.44
CA PRO A 424 13.20 4.89 -17.60
C PRO A 424 14.36 4.06 -18.16
N ALA A 425 15.44 4.69 -18.66
CA ALA A 425 16.65 3.98 -19.03
C ALA A 425 17.54 3.67 -17.81
N GLN A 426 17.37 4.40 -16.71
CA GLN A 426 18.10 4.19 -15.48
C GLN A 426 17.50 3.03 -14.69
N ASN A 427 18.30 2.00 -14.41
CA ASN A 427 17.87 0.71 -13.85
C ASN A 427 16.90 -0.05 -14.79
N ALA A 428 17.22 -0.14 -16.07
CA ALA A 428 16.49 -0.98 -17.00
C ALA A 428 17.43 -1.95 -17.71
N ARG A 429 16.89 -3.12 -18.08
CA ARG A 429 17.56 -4.12 -18.88
C ARG A 429 16.81 -4.31 -20.19
N LYS A 430 17.53 -4.15 -21.30
CA LYS A 430 17.05 -4.55 -22.61
C LYS A 430 17.14 -6.07 -22.74
N ILE A 431 16.03 -6.71 -23.07
CA ILE A 431 15.93 -8.16 -23.29
C ILE A 431 15.43 -8.34 -24.72
N GLU A 432 16.28 -8.90 -25.59
CA GLU A 432 15.98 -9.07 -27.02
C GLU A 432 16.05 -10.53 -27.42
N SER A 433 15.01 -10.99 -28.12
CA SER A 433 15.02 -12.23 -28.86
C SER A 433 14.39 -12.07 -30.24
N ASP A 434 14.43 -13.14 -31.03
CA ASP A 434 13.71 -13.27 -32.29
C ASP A 434 12.17 -13.27 -32.11
N MET A 435 11.68 -13.49 -30.88
CA MET A 435 10.25 -13.54 -30.57
C MET A 435 9.70 -12.19 -30.09
N HIS A 436 10.43 -11.53 -29.19
CA HIS A 436 9.99 -10.30 -28.54
C HIS A 436 11.18 -9.50 -28.01
N SER A 437 11.05 -8.17 -28.00
CA SER A 437 12.04 -7.25 -27.43
C SER A 437 11.34 -6.35 -26.44
N VAL A 438 11.90 -6.24 -25.24
CA VAL A 438 11.37 -5.42 -24.15
C VAL A 438 12.50 -4.71 -23.41
N VAL A 439 12.23 -3.49 -22.97
CA VAL A 439 13.05 -2.79 -21.97
C VAL A 439 12.34 -2.94 -20.64
N ALA A 440 12.77 -3.93 -19.85
CA ALA A 440 12.17 -4.21 -18.55
C ALA A 440 12.91 -3.44 -17.45
N GLN A 441 12.18 -2.95 -16.46
CA GLN A 441 12.79 -2.28 -15.32
C GLN A 441 13.45 -3.28 -14.38
N GLU A 442 14.56 -2.88 -13.76
CA GLU A 442 15.20 -3.58 -12.67
C GLU A 442 14.69 -3.06 -11.33
N ARG A 443 14.71 -3.91 -10.31
CA ARG A 443 14.37 -3.53 -8.93
C ARG A 443 15.49 -2.71 -8.29
N CYS A 444 15.13 -1.69 -7.52
CA CYS A 444 16.11 -0.92 -6.75
C CYS A 444 16.66 -1.67 -5.52
N TYR A 445 15.79 -2.39 -4.81
CA TYR A 445 16.07 -3.16 -3.61
C TYR A 445 16.15 -4.65 -3.94
N ARG A 446 17.30 -5.26 -3.64
CA ARG A 446 17.63 -6.65 -4.00
C ARG A 446 17.37 -7.68 -2.90
N GLY A 447 17.08 -7.22 -1.68
CA GLY A 447 16.81 -8.11 -0.55
C GLY A 447 15.36 -8.64 -0.51
N SER A 448 15.03 -9.37 0.56
CA SER A 448 13.71 -9.98 0.75
C SER A 448 12.74 -9.09 1.55
N TYR A 449 11.48 -9.49 1.66
CA TYR A 449 10.50 -8.85 2.54
C TYR A 449 10.82 -8.98 4.04
N LEU A 450 11.68 -9.93 4.44
CA LEU A 450 12.25 -9.98 5.80
C LEU A 450 13.30 -8.90 6.05
N GLY A 451 13.60 -8.11 5.01
CA GLY A 451 14.51 -7.00 5.09
C GLY A 451 15.96 -7.37 4.82
N SER A 452 16.78 -6.34 4.75
CA SER A 452 18.23 -6.43 4.70
C SER A 452 18.83 -5.31 5.55
N ARG A 453 20.08 -5.51 5.98
CA ARG A 453 20.89 -4.49 6.63
C ARG A 453 22.08 -4.07 5.78
N ASP A 454 22.20 -4.62 4.57
CA ASP A 454 23.29 -4.31 3.65
C ASP A 454 22.88 -3.14 2.74
N PRO A 455 23.55 -1.97 2.83
CA PRO A 455 23.21 -0.82 2.00
C PRO A 455 23.46 -1.06 0.52
N THR A 456 24.30 -2.02 0.18
CA THR A 456 24.56 -2.39 -1.22
C THR A 456 23.39 -3.11 -1.87
N ASP A 457 22.39 -3.55 -1.08
CA ASP A 457 21.14 -4.08 -1.60
C ASP A 457 20.21 -3.00 -2.17
N ILE A 458 20.52 -1.71 -2.00
CA ILE A 458 19.71 -0.58 -2.47
C ILE A 458 20.46 0.16 -3.59
N CYS A 459 19.77 0.42 -4.69
CA CYS A 459 20.31 1.18 -5.81
C CYS A 459 20.64 2.64 -5.43
N THR A 460 21.62 3.25 -6.09
CA THR A 460 22.10 4.61 -5.80
C THR A 460 21.11 5.72 -6.18
N ASN A 461 20.14 5.43 -7.06
CA ASN A 461 19.13 6.36 -7.56
C ASN A 461 17.72 6.03 -7.03
N SER A 462 17.61 5.55 -5.79
CA SER A 462 16.36 5.10 -5.17
C SER A 462 15.26 6.19 -5.06
N ASN A 463 15.63 7.47 -5.20
CA ASN A 463 14.71 8.61 -5.26
C ASN A 463 14.00 8.79 -6.61
N ARG A 464 14.49 8.15 -7.68
CA ARG A 464 13.90 8.24 -9.03
C ARG A 464 13.66 6.87 -9.69
N ALA A 465 14.16 5.79 -9.08
CA ALA A 465 13.84 4.43 -9.52
C ALA A 465 12.33 4.21 -9.58
N ILE A 466 11.87 3.47 -10.60
CA ILE A 466 10.44 3.16 -10.76
C ILE A 466 10.02 2.08 -9.78
N PHE A 467 10.74 0.96 -9.76
CA PHE A 467 10.44 -0.18 -8.90
C PHE A 467 11.34 -0.22 -7.67
N TRP A 468 10.71 -0.41 -6.51
CA TRP A 468 11.42 -0.67 -5.28
C TRP A 468 11.90 -2.11 -5.24
N ASP A 469 11.02 -3.09 -5.42
CA ASP A 469 11.37 -4.51 -5.43
C ASP A 469 10.93 -5.20 -6.73
N VAL A 470 10.77 -6.52 -6.72
CA VAL A 470 10.42 -7.31 -7.92
C VAL A 470 9.07 -6.90 -8.55
N VAL A 471 8.15 -6.35 -7.75
CA VAL A 471 6.77 -6.08 -8.19
C VAL A 471 6.24 -4.73 -7.72
N HIS A 472 6.79 -4.14 -6.65
CA HIS A 472 6.25 -2.92 -6.06
C HIS A 472 6.96 -1.65 -6.54
N PRO A 473 6.21 -0.58 -6.84
CA PRO A 473 6.77 0.72 -7.20
C PRO A 473 7.42 1.44 -6.00
N THR A 474 8.31 2.38 -6.28
CA THR A 474 8.85 3.29 -5.26
C THR A 474 7.81 4.32 -4.80
N THR A 475 8.11 5.00 -3.70
CA THR A 475 7.29 6.11 -3.19
C THR A 475 7.12 7.21 -4.23
N TYR A 476 8.12 7.38 -5.11
CA TYR A 476 8.07 8.37 -6.16
C TYR A 476 6.94 8.08 -7.15
N VAL A 477 6.88 6.85 -7.65
CA VAL A 477 5.78 6.39 -8.52
C VAL A 477 4.44 6.41 -7.78
N HIS A 478 4.40 6.05 -6.49
CA HIS A 478 3.18 6.15 -5.68
C HIS A 478 2.62 7.58 -5.56
N CYS A 479 3.47 8.61 -5.53
CA CYS A 479 3.02 10.00 -5.55
C CYS A 479 2.29 10.34 -6.87
N TRP A 480 2.80 9.84 -7.99
CA TRP A 480 2.17 9.99 -9.31
C TRP A 480 0.87 9.18 -9.46
N ILE A 481 0.80 7.99 -8.85
CA ILE A 481 -0.46 7.23 -8.73
C ILE A 481 -1.52 8.06 -7.98
N ALA A 482 -1.17 8.65 -6.84
CA ALA A 482 -2.10 9.51 -6.10
C ALA A 482 -2.56 10.72 -6.92
N PHE A 483 -1.66 11.31 -7.71
CA PHE A 483 -2.00 12.40 -8.62
C PHE A 483 -2.99 11.97 -9.71
N ALA A 484 -2.76 10.81 -10.33
CA ALA A 484 -3.65 10.27 -11.36
C ALA A 484 -5.06 9.98 -10.79
N ILE A 485 -5.13 9.36 -9.61
CA ILE A 485 -6.40 9.16 -8.90
C ILE A 485 -7.05 10.51 -8.60
N ASN A 486 -6.31 11.51 -8.11
CA ASN A 486 -6.84 12.85 -7.85
C ASN A 486 -7.39 13.52 -9.11
N GLN A 487 -6.72 13.39 -10.27
CA GLN A 487 -7.25 13.87 -11.54
C GLN A 487 -8.57 13.19 -11.89
N GLN A 488 -8.66 11.87 -11.67
CA GLN A 488 -9.87 11.13 -11.93
C GLN A 488 -11.02 11.57 -11.03
N LEU A 489 -10.79 11.69 -9.71
CA LEU A 489 -11.78 12.22 -8.77
C LEU A 489 -12.29 13.61 -9.22
N THR A 490 -11.38 14.47 -9.67
CA THR A 490 -11.72 15.81 -10.15
C THR A 490 -12.55 15.76 -11.44
N SER A 491 -12.20 14.88 -12.38
CA SER A 491 -12.95 14.69 -13.64
C SER A 491 -14.38 14.20 -13.39
N LEU A 492 -14.58 13.41 -12.32
CA LEU A 492 -15.88 12.92 -11.88
C LEU A 492 -16.64 13.93 -11.01
N ARG A 493 -16.06 15.11 -10.74
CA ARG A 493 -16.57 16.14 -9.83
C ARG A 493 -16.75 15.66 -8.39
N TRP A 494 -16.08 14.57 -8.01
CA TRP A 494 -15.96 14.16 -6.62
C TRP A 494 -14.99 15.05 -5.84
N ALA A 495 -14.39 16.02 -6.53
CA ALA A 495 -13.28 16.81 -6.09
C ALA A 495 -13.29 18.16 -6.82
N SER A 496 -13.12 19.27 -6.10
CA SER A 496 -13.06 20.61 -6.72
C SER A 496 -11.66 21.02 -7.17
N GLU A 497 -10.62 20.54 -6.49
CA GLU A 497 -9.27 21.06 -6.68
C GLU A 497 -8.52 20.31 -7.79
N THR A 498 -8.16 21.02 -8.85
CA THR A 498 -7.20 20.55 -9.86
C THR A 498 -5.81 21.00 -9.46
N LEU A 499 -4.91 20.04 -9.19
CA LEU A 499 -3.52 20.33 -8.85
C LEU A 499 -2.69 20.52 -10.13
N ALA A 500 -1.84 21.55 -10.16
CA ALA A 500 -0.93 21.77 -11.28
C ALA A 500 0.16 20.69 -11.30
N ILE A 501 0.32 20.02 -12.45
CA ILE A 501 1.26 18.91 -12.61
C ILE A 501 2.71 19.29 -12.24
N SER A 502 3.11 20.54 -12.48
CA SER A 502 4.44 21.04 -12.11
C SER A 502 4.64 21.16 -10.60
N ASP A 503 3.60 21.55 -9.86
CA ASP A 503 3.70 21.66 -8.40
C ASP A 503 3.70 20.28 -7.75
N VAL A 504 2.89 19.37 -8.28
CA VAL A 504 2.92 17.96 -7.90
C VAL A 504 4.28 17.34 -8.20
N GLY A 505 4.85 17.59 -9.38
CA GLY A 505 6.17 17.05 -9.72
C GLY A 505 7.28 17.52 -8.78
N ARG A 506 7.29 18.82 -8.42
CA ARG A 506 8.22 19.34 -7.41
C ARG A 506 7.98 18.74 -6.02
N TRP A 507 6.72 18.59 -5.62
CA TRP A 507 6.39 17.99 -4.33
C TRP A 507 6.79 16.52 -4.25
N CYS A 508 6.41 15.71 -5.25
CA CYS A 508 6.78 14.29 -5.33
C CYS A 508 8.31 14.13 -5.34
N SER A 509 9.02 14.96 -6.10
CA SER A 509 10.49 14.96 -6.15
C SER A 509 11.10 15.30 -4.80
N GLY A 510 10.61 16.37 -4.16
CA GLY A 510 11.08 16.81 -2.85
C GLY A 510 10.84 15.76 -1.77
N VAL A 511 9.67 15.12 -1.75
CA VAL A 511 9.41 14.00 -0.82
C VAL A 511 10.37 12.87 -1.11
N ALA A 512 10.49 12.40 -2.35
CA ALA A 512 11.41 11.30 -2.70
C ALA A 512 12.88 11.61 -2.37
N ASP A 513 13.31 12.87 -2.54
CA ASP A 513 14.65 13.33 -2.20
C ASP A 513 14.88 13.39 -0.69
N VAL A 514 13.89 13.84 0.09
CA VAL A 514 13.94 13.78 1.57
C VAL A 514 14.03 12.33 2.04
N VAL A 515 13.17 11.46 1.47
CA VAL A 515 13.13 10.03 1.76
C VAL A 515 14.48 9.35 1.47
N ALA A 516 15.09 9.62 0.31
CA ALA A 516 16.34 9.00 -0.08
C ALA A 516 17.59 9.68 0.52
N GLY A 517 17.54 10.99 0.71
CA GLY A 517 18.62 11.83 1.25
C GLY A 517 18.70 11.83 2.78
N HIS A 518 17.74 11.19 3.45
CA HIS A 518 17.68 11.04 4.91
C HIS A 518 17.54 12.36 5.66
N GLU A 519 16.84 13.30 5.03
CA GLU A 519 16.33 14.48 5.72
C GLU A 519 15.01 14.13 6.42
N GLU A 520 14.63 14.91 7.44
CA GLU A 520 13.41 14.62 8.21
C GLU A 520 12.15 14.95 7.39
N LEU A 521 11.38 13.94 6.98
CA LEU A 521 10.01 14.16 6.54
C LEU A 521 9.10 14.39 7.74
N ARG A 522 9.16 15.58 8.35
CA ARG A 522 8.42 15.88 9.59
C ARG A 522 6.93 15.65 9.44
N VAL A 523 6.35 16.13 8.34
CA VAL A 523 4.97 15.83 7.97
C VAL A 523 4.81 15.80 6.45
N LEU A 524 4.06 14.81 5.96
CA LEU A 524 3.60 14.74 4.59
C LEU A 524 2.35 15.62 4.41
N ARG A 525 2.48 16.73 3.68
CA ARG A 525 1.35 17.56 3.24
C ARG A 525 1.68 18.18 1.89
N PHE A 526 0.72 18.17 0.98
CA PHE A 526 0.88 18.90 -0.27
C PHE A 526 0.93 20.40 0.02
N THR A 527 1.94 21.06 -0.56
CA THR A 527 2.05 22.52 -0.56
C THR A 527 2.67 22.97 -1.87
N THR A 528 2.16 24.06 -2.43
CA THR A 528 2.76 24.72 -3.59
C THR A 528 4.08 25.36 -3.18
N TRP A 529 5.04 25.48 -4.10
CA TRP A 529 6.33 26.12 -3.83
C TRP A 529 6.21 27.51 -3.18
N GLU A 530 5.27 28.33 -3.64
CA GLU A 530 5.04 29.69 -3.12
C GLU A 530 4.58 29.71 -1.66
N ASN A 531 3.97 28.62 -1.20
CA ASN A 531 3.44 28.44 0.16
C ASN A 531 4.30 27.49 1.01
N ALA A 532 5.42 27.00 0.49
CA ALA A 532 6.34 26.19 1.24
C ALA A 532 7.04 27.05 2.31
N LEU A 533 6.96 26.63 3.57
CA LEU A 533 7.69 27.28 4.65
C LEU A 533 9.20 27.10 4.43
N ALA A 534 9.98 28.17 4.64
CA ALA A 534 11.43 28.09 4.58
C ALA A 534 11.96 27.04 5.59
N PRO A 535 13.02 26.28 5.25
CA PRO A 535 13.64 25.35 6.18
C PRO A 535 14.00 26.07 7.48
N LEU A 536 13.66 25.46 8.63
CA LEU A 536 14.10 26.00 9.91
C LEU A 536 15.64 26.02 9.94
N PRO A 537 16.28 27.13 10.32
CA PRO A 537 17.72 27.20 10.36
C PRO A 537 18.28 26.14 11.31
N GLN A 538 19.25 25.35 10.83
CA GLN A 538 19.92 24.35 11.64
C GLN A 538 20.52 24.99 12.90
N GLY A 539 20.01 24.63 14.08
CA GLY A 539 20.56 25.05 15.38
C GLY A 539 19.83 26.18 16.11
N GLY A 540 18.65 26.61 15.67
CA GLY A 540 17.82 27.52 16.47
C GLY A 540 16.94 26.76 17.47
N ALA A 541 17.15 26.97 18.77
CA ALA A 541 16.16 26.60 19.78
C ALA A 541 14.87 27.41 19.54
N LEU A 542 13.71 26.74 19.57
CA LEU A 542 12.39 27.36 19.60
C LEU A 542 12.18 28.14 20.90
#